data_AF-A0A9E6D3X2-F1
#
_entry.id   AF-A0A9E6D3X2-F1
#
_cell.length_a   1.000
_cell.length_b   1.000
_cell.length_c   1.000
_cell.angle_alpha   90.00
_cell.angle_beta   90.00
_cell.angle_gamma   90.00
#
_symmetry.space_group_name_H-M   'P 1'
#
loop_
_entity.id
_entity.type
_entity.pdbx_description
1 polymer ?
#
loop_
_entity_poly.entity_id
_entity_poly.type
_entity_poly.pdbx_seq_one_letter_code
_entity_poly.pdbx_strand_id
1 'polypeptide(L)'
;MDILKDISGSFGTMTPLLTFLFLIIALVLYIFKDTIIEMVKHRRKKKDIKNLEFHDVHATADSVLDKMHDIEFTSDGKTDPYKTKLLHELVSLNISVLKRYLNEFLNRKDLASYSGQRLKHEINEMFMLIENEYCVQADNSFRQQGISTTDSKYLIKSYESFRKDVTEGFHARVESITTNADYASNYDRISAIFEVIAISLYIIPKDAKSACDKINGRFNKYPKK
;
A
#
# COMPACT_ATOMS: atom_id res chain seq x y z
N MET A 1 -10.81 -12.33 47.47
CA MET A 1 -11.76 -12.17 48.60
C MET A 1 -11.41 -10.96 49.46
N ASP A 2 -10.16 -10.50 49.46
CA ASP A 2 -9.70 -9.33 50.23
C ASP A 2 -10.20 -7.97 49.71
N ILE A 3 -10.32 -7.80 48.38
CA ILE A 3 -10.87 -6.57 47.77
C ILE A 3 -12.30 -6.27 48.26
N LEU A 4 -13.12 -7.30 48.45
CA LEU A 4 -14.50 -7.14 48.93
C LEU A 4 -14.55 -6.78 50.42
N LYS A 5 -13.58 -7.24 51.22
CA LYS A 5 -13.45 -6.86 52.64
C LYS A 5 -13.00 -5.41 52.79
N ASP A 6 -12.04 -4.95 51.99
CA ASP A 6 -11.57 -3.55 52.01
C ASP A 6 -12.64 -2.56 51.52
N ILE A 7 -13.43 -2.96 50.51
CA ILE A 7 -14.59 -2.18 50.07
C ILE A 7 -15.64 -2.11 51.18
N SER A 8 -15.95 -3.23 51.85
CA SER A 8 -16.93 -3.24 52.94
C SER A 8 -16.51 -2.39 54.15
N GLY A 9 -15.20 -2.33 54.45
CA GLY A 9 -14.66 -1.49 55.52
C GLY A 9 -14.69 0.00 55.20
N SER A 10 -14.51 0.39 53.94
CA SER A 10 -14.53 1.80 53.51
C SER A 10 -15.94 2.38 53.39
N PHE A 11 -16.95 1.57 53.04
CA PHE A 11 -18.34 2.03 52.96
C PHE A 11 -18.92 2.46 54.31
N GLY A 12 -18.47 1.84 55.41
CA GLY A 12 -18.89 2.21 56.77
C GLY A 12 -18.35 3.55 57.26
N THR A 13 -17.31 4.09 56.62
CA THR A 13 -16.63 5.34 57.01
C THR A 13 -16.89 6.51 56.07
N MET A 14 -17.64 6.30 54.98
CA MET A 14 -17.94 7.35 54.01
C MET A 14 -19.03 8.29 54.51
N THR A 15 -18.87 9.59 54.27
CA THR A 15 -19.94 10.54 54.56
C THR A 15 -21.17 10.24 53.69
N PRO A 16 -22.39 10.57 54.14
CA PRO A 16 -23.61 10.33 53.37
C PRO A 16 -23.56 10.91 51.95
N LEU A 17 -22.92 12.07 51.80
CA LEU A 17 -22.69 12.71 50.50
C LEU A 17 -21.79 11.87 49.58
N LEU A 18 -20.70 11.30 50.10
CA LEU A 18 -19.78 10.47 49.32
C LEU A 18 -20.45 9.16 48.87
N THR A 19 -21.24 8.57 49.77
CA THR A 19 -22.01 7.35 49.49
C THR A 19 -23.04 7.60 48.39
N PHE A 20 -23.75 8.73 48.46
CA PHE A 20 -24.69 9.14 47.43
C PHE A 20 -24.01 9.38 46.06
N LEU A 21 -22.87 10.07 46.04
CA LEU A 21 -22.10 10.31 44.82
C LEU A 21 -21.59 8.99 44.21
N PHE A 22 -21.11 8.07 45.04
CA PHE A 22 -20.68 6.74 44.60
C PHE A 22 -21.83 5.95 43.96
N LEU A 23 -23.01 5.96 44.58
CA LEU A 23 -24.20 5.28 44.02
C LEU A 23 -24.61 5.87 42.67
N ILE A 24 -24.54 7.20 42.52
CA ILE A 24 -24.78 7.86 41.23
C ILE A 24 -23.74 7.43 40.20
N ILE A 25 -22.45 7.44 40.54
CA ILE A 25 -21.38 7.02 39.63
C ILE A 25 -21.58 5.55 39.23
N ALA A 26 -21.91 4.67 40.17
CA ALA A 26 -22.17 3.27 39.89
C ALA A 26 -23.40 3.08 38.99
N LEU A 27 -24.46 3.88 39.20
CA LEU A 27 -25.66 3.86 38.36
C LEU A 27 -25.37 4.35 36.94
N VAL A 28 -24.62 5.45 36.80
CA VAL A 28 -24.17 5.96 35.50
C VAL A 28 -23.29 4.92 34.79
N LEU A 29 -22.30 4.33 35.46
CA LEU A 29 -21.47 3.28 34.90
C LEU A 29 -22.28 2.04 34.49
N TYR A 30 -23.33 1.70 35.23
CA TYR A 30 -24.22 0.59 34.90
C TYR A 30 -25.10 0.88 33.68
N ILE A 31 -25.71 2.07 33.59
CA ILE A 31 -26.55 2.49 32.46
C ILE A 31 -25.71 2.61 31.19
N PHE A 32 -24.52 3.18 31.28
CA PHE A 32 -23.62 3.40 30.15
C PHE A 32 -22.59 2.28 29.96
N LYS A 33 -22.75 1.12 30.61
CA LYS A 33 -21.75 0.04 30.58
C LYS A 33 -21.42 -0.39 29.16
N ASP A 34 -22.43 -0.49 28.29
CA ASP A 34 -22.24 -1.00 26.93
C ASP A 34 -21.53 0.04 26.06
N THR A 35 -21.89 1.32 26.18
CA THR A 35 -21.18 2.44 25.52
C THR A 35 -19.74 2.56 26.00
N ILE A 36 -19.49 2.44 27.31
CA ILE A 36 -18.14 2.50 27.87
C ILE A 36 -17.31 1.29 27.41
N ILE A 37 -17.89 0.09 27.41
CA ILE A 37 -17.23 -1.12 26.92
C ILE A 37 -16.90 -1.00 25.43
N GLU A 38 -17.81 -0.47 24.60
CA GLU A 38 -17.53 -0.20 23.19
C GLU A 38 -16.43 0.84 23.00
N MET A 39 -16.48 1.96 23.73
CA MET A 39 -15.43 2.99 23.70
C MET A 39 -14.07 2.43 24.13
N VAL A 40 -14.03 1.57 25.15
CA VAL A 40 -12.81 0.91 25.63
C VAL A 40 -12.32 -0.15 24.65
N LYS A 41 -13.21 -0.93 24.02
CA LYS A 41 -12.86 -1.90 22.97
C LYS A 41 -12.32 -1.21 21.72
N HIS A 42 -12.90 -0.08 21.31
CA HIS A 42 -12.40 0.74 20.21
C HIS A 42 -11.04 1.38 20.53
N ARG A 43 -10.79 1.78 21.78
CA ARG A 43 -9.45 2.25 22.21
C ARG A 43 -8.41 1.14 22.33
N ARG A 44 -8.80 -0.09 22.70
CA ARG A 44 -7.88 -1.23 22.89
C ARG A 44 -7.37 -1.85 21.59
N LYS A 45 -8.05 -1.66 20.46
CA LYS A 45 -7.57 -2.08 19.13
C LYS A 45 -6.97 -0.90 18.34
N LYS A 46 -6.08 -0.11 18.93
CA LYS A 46 -5.18 0.73 18.13
C LYS A 46 -4.28 -0.22 17.33
N LYS A 47 -4.71 -0.55 16.12
CA LYS A 47 -3.94 -1.37 15.19
C LYS A 47 -2.69 -0.58 14.84
N ASP A 48 -1.53 -1.17 15.06
CA ASP A 48 -0.26 -0.56 14.72
C ASP A 48 -0.10 -0.57 13.19
N ILE A 49 0.09 0.61 12.60
CA ILE A 49 0.33 0.77 11.16
C ILE A 49 1.54 -0.05 10.73
N LYS A 50 2.54 -0.21 11.60
CA LYS A 50 3.72 -1.03 11.29
C LYS A 50 3.37 -2.48 10.98
N ASN A 51 2.30 -3.04 11.56
CA ASN A 51 1.86 -4.40 11.27
C ASN A 51 1.40 -4.60 9.82
N LEU A 52 1.22 -3.53 9.04
CA LEU A 52 0.95 -3.62 7.60
C LEU A 52 2.19 -4.07 6.80
N GLU A 53 3.37 -4.19 7.42
CA GLU A 53 4.54 -4.85 6.81
C GLU A 53 4.27 -6.33 6.46
N PHE A 54 3.27 -6.93 7.12
CA PHE A 54 2.80 -8.30 6.86
C PHE A 54 1.57 -8.34 5.96
N HIS A 55 1.17 -7.21 5.36
CA HIS A 55 0.05 -7.18 4.42
C HIS A 55 0.39 -8.00 3.16
N ASP A 56 -0.62 -8.62 2.58
CA ASP A 56 -0.50 -9.47 1.40
C ASP A 56 0.00 -8.76 0.14
N VAL A 57 0.04 -7.42 0.13
CA VAL A 57 0.59 -6.62 -0.98
C VAL A 57 2.05 -6.99 -1.25
N HIS A 58 2.80 -7.31 -0.20
CA HIS A 58 4.20 -7.73 -0.31
C HIS A 58 4.32 -9.12 -0.94
N ALA A 59 3.47 -10.07 -0.52
CA ALA A 59 3.42 -11.40 -1.12
C ALA A 59 2.90 -11.37 -2.56
N THR A 60 1.95 -10.47 -2.85
CA THR A 60 1.42 -10.25 -4.20
C THR A 60 2.50 -9.69 -5.13
N ALA A 61 3.31 -8.74 -4.64
CA ALA A 61 4.45 -8.22 -5.38
C ALA A 61 5.42 -9.35 -5.76
N ASP A 62 5.73 -10.25 -4.84
CA ASP A 62 6.61 -11.39 -5.09
C ASP A 62 5.99 -12.38 -6.10
N SER A 63 4.71 -12.73 -5.92
CA SER A 63 4.00 -13.59 -6.87
C SER A 63 3.93 -13.02 -8.28
N VAL A 64 3.82 -11.70 -8.42
CA VAL A 64 3.81 -11.03 -9.73
C VAL A 64 5.19 -11.09 -10.38
N LEU A 65 6.28 -10.96 -9.61
CA LEU A 65 7.64 -11.15 -10.14
C LEU A 65 7.83 -12.56 -10.68
N ASP A 66 7.39 -13.58 -9.93
CA ASP A 66 7.46 -14.98 -10.37
C ASP A 66 6.68 -15.18 -11.68
N LYS A 67 5.44 -14.68 -11.75
CA LYS A 67 4.63 -14.75 -12.98
C LYS A 67 5.25 -14.02 -14.16
N MET A 68 5.94 -12.92 -13.91
CA MET A 68 6.63 -12.17 -14.95
C MET A 68 7.78 -12.97 -15.55
N HIS A 69 8.54 -13.69 -14.72
CA HIS A 69 9.63 -14.56 -15.19
C HIS A 69 9.14 -15.66 -16.15
N ASP A 70 7.91 -16.15 -15.97
CA ASP A 70 7.30 -17.15 -16.85
C ASP A 70 6.79 -16.59 -18.19
N ILE A 71 6.78 -15.25 -18.37
CA ILE A 71 6.30 -14.62 -19.61
C ILE A 71 7.46 -14.44 -20.59
N GLU A 72 7.37 -15.14 -21.72
CA GLU A 72 8.15 -14.83 -22.91
C GLU A 72 7.43 -13.78 -23.77
N PHE A 73 8.18 -12.80 -24.26
CA PHE A 73 7.67 -11.76 -25.14
C PHE A 73 8.12 -12.02 -26.57
N THR A 74 7.19 -11.88 -27.52
CA THR A 74 7.43 -12.26 -28.93
C THR A 74 7.54 -11.05 -29.84
N SER A 75 8.50 -11.04 -30.76
CA SER A 75 8.52 -10.13 -31.92
C SER A 75 8.18 -10.90 -33.20
N ASP A 76 7.19 -10.42 -33.95
CA ASP A 76 6.70 -11.04 -35.20
C ASP A 76 6.37 -12.54 -35.05
N GLY A 77 5.72 -12.89 -33.94
CA GLY A 77 5.31 -14.27 -33.63
C GLY A 77 6.46 -15.20 -33.19
N LYS A 78 7.68 -14.69 -33.00
CA LYS A 78 8.83 -15.44 -32.49
C LYS A 78 9.28 -14.88 -31.14
N THR A 79 9.68 -15.74 -30.21
CA THR A 79 10.27 -15.29 -28.94
C THR A 79 11.42 -14.31 -29.19
N ASP A 80 11.36 -13.17 -28.50
CA ASP A 80 12.36 -12.10 -28.52
C ASP A 80 13.02 -12.03 -27.13
N PRO A 81 14.16 -12.71 -26.95
CA PRO A 81 14.85 -12.78 -25.66
C PRO A 81 15.30 -11.40 -25.16
N TYR A 82 15.64 -10.49 -26.07
CA TYR A 82 16.15 -9.18 -25.71
C TYR A 82 15.03 -8.29 -25.19
N LYS A 83 13.89 -8.24 -25.91
CA LYS A 83 12.68 -7.57 -25.42
C LYS A 83 12.18 -8.19 -24.11
N THR A 84 12.23 -9.52 -24.00
CA THR A 84 11.83 -10.24 -22.78
C THR A 84 12.65 -9.77 -21.58
N LYS A 85 13.98 -9.75 -21.73
CA LYS A 85 14.89 -9.27 -20.70
C LYS A 85 14.57 -7.84 -20.26
N LEU A 86 14.36 -6.91 -21.21
CA LEU A 86 14.10 -5.51 -20.89
C LEU A 86 12.77 -5.29 -20.16
N LEU A 87 11.71 -6.01 -20.55
CA LEU A 87 10.41 -5.91 -19.88
C LEU A 87 10.45 -6.56 -18.50
N HIS A 88 11.12 -7.70 -18.34
CA HIS A 88 11.36 -8.30 -17.02
C HIS A 88 12.10 -7.33 -16.11
N GLU A 89 13.15 -6.70 -16.61
CA GLU A 89 13.94 -5.74 -15.85
C GLU A 89 13.12 -4.49 -15.47
N LEU A 90 12.36 -3.91 -16.40
CA LEU A 90 11.49 -2.76 -16.13
C LEU A 90 10.49 -3.05 -15.02
N VAL A 91 9.81 -4.20 -15.10
CA VAL A 91 8.82 -4.61 -14.11
C VAL A 91 9.47 -4.94 -12.77
N SER A 92 10.64 -5.57 -12.78
CA SER A 92 11.40 -5.88 -11.57
C SER A 92 11.84 -4.61 -10.83
N LEU A 93 12.32 -3.60 -11.55
CA LEU A 93 12.67 -2.31 -10.99
C LEU A 93 11.43 -1.61 -10.40
N ASN A 94 10.32 -1.57 -11.14
CA ASN A 94 9.06 -0.99 -10.65
C ASN A 94 8.61 -1.63 -9.33
N ILE A 95 8.55 -2.97 -9.27
CA ILE A 95 8.08 -3.69 -8.08
C ILE A 95 9.07 -3.56 -6.90
N SER A 96 10.38 -3.65 -7.15
CA SER A 96 11.39 -3.51 -6.08
C SER A 96 11.39 -2.12 -5.47
N VAL A 97 11.29 -1.07 -6.28
CA VAL A 97 11.18 0.32 -5.83
C VAL A 97 9.88 0.51 -5.03
N LEU A 98 8.73 0.02 -5.54
CA LEU A 98 7.46 0.05 -4.81
C LEU A 98 7.58 -0.59 -3.42
N LYS A 99 8.07 -1.84 -3.32
CA LYS A 99 8.22 -2.54 -2.03
C LYS A 99 9.05 -1.73 -1.03
N ARG A 100 10.15 -1.12 -1.50
CA ARG A 100 10.99 -0.27 -0.66
C ARG A 100 10.22 0.95 -0.14
N TYR A 101 9.54 1.69 -1.02
CA TYR A 101 8.75 2.86 -0.62
C TYR A 101 7.58 2.51 0.31
N LEU A 102 6.90 1.37 0.11
CA LEU A 102 5.87 0.91 1.05
C LEU A 102 6.43 0.70 2.46
N ASN A 103 7.58 0.03 2.56
CA ASN A 103 8.23 -0.19 3.86
C ASN A 103 8.73 1.12 4.49
N GLU A 104 9.34 2.01 3.70
CA GLU A 104 9.77 3.34 4.17
C GLU A 104 8.58 4.17 4.65
N PHE A 105 7.45 4.10 3.94
CA PHE A 105 6.21 4.76 4.32
C PHE A 105 5.70 4.26 5.67
N LEU A 106 5.58 2.94 5.86
CA LEU A 106 5.11 2.34 7.11
C LEU A 106 6.01 2.65 8.33
N ASN A 107 7.29 2.94 8.09
CA ASN A 107 8.23 3.30 9.16
C ASN A 107 8.08 4.75 9.68
N ARG A 108 7.22 5.56 9.05
CA ARG A 108 6.95 6.93 9.48
C ARG A 108 6.09 6.95 10.75
N LYS A 109 6.59 7.63 11.79
CA LYS A 109 6.00 7.62 13.15
C LYS A 109 4.69 8.40 13.26
N ASP A 110 4.44 9.33 12.35
CA ASP A 110 3.33 10.27 12.40
C ASP A 110 2.11 9.86 11.58
N LEU A 111 2.18 8.76 10.82
CA LEU A 111 1.07 8.28 9.97
C LEU A 111 -0.27 8.13 10.69
N ALA A 112 -0.25 7.67 11.94
CA ALA A 112 -1.46 7.50 12.74
C ALA A 112 -2.21 8.82 13.02
N SER A 113 -1.53 9.96 12.89
CA SER A 113 -2.05 11.30 13.17
C SER A 113 -2.44 12.10 11.93
N TYR A 114 -2.19 11.58 10.73
CA TYR A 114 -2.47 12.29 9.49
C TYR A 114 -3.97 12.54 9.32
N SER A 115 -4.32 13.75 8.85
CA SER A 115 -5.66 13.98 8.29
C SER A 115 -5.81 13.19 7.00
N GLY A 116 -7.06 12.93 6.58
CA GLY A 116 -7.33 12.26 5.30
C GLY A 116 -6.65 12.96 4.11
N GLN A 117 -6.68 14.30 4.07
CA GLN A 117 -6.04 15.09 3.02
C GLN A 117 -4.50 14.99 3.05
N ARG A 118 -3.89 15.01 4.23
CA ARG A 118 -2.43 14.80 4.36
C ARG A 118 -2.05 13.40 3.91
N LEU A 119 -2.81 12.38 4.35
CA LEU A 119 -2.57 10.99 3.94
C LEU A 119 -2.69 10.81 2.42
N LYS A 120 -3.69 11.43 1.79
CA LYS A 120 -3.84 11.46 0.33
C LYS A 120 -2.61 12.04 -0.36
N HIS A 121 -2.17 13.21 0.09
CA HIS A 121 -1.01 13.90 -0.49
C HIS A 121 0.24 13.03 -0.43
N GLU A 122 0.52 12.45 0.73
CA GLU A 122 1.73 11.67 1.00
C GLU A 122 1.76 10.36 0.22
N ILE A 123 0.60 9.72 0.02
CA ILE A 123 0.48 8.55 -0.83
C ILE A 123 0.72 8.92 -2.29
N ASN A 124 0.07 9.98 -2.78
CA ASN A 124 0.27 10.41 -4.17
C ASN A 124 1.71 10.82 -4.44
N GLU A 125 2.37 11.49 -3.50
CA GLU A 125 3.79 11.83 -3.59
C GLU A 125 4.66 10.57 -3.64
N MET A 126 4.41 9.59 -2.76
CA MET A 126 5.09 8.30 -2.79
C MET A 126 5.00 7.62 -4.17
N PHE A 127 3.82 7.60 -4.80
CA PHE A 127 3.66 7.02 -6.14
C PHE A 127 4.42 7.79 -7.23
N MET A 128 4.43 9.12 -7.16
CA MET A 128 5.19 9.96 -8.07
C MET A 128 6.70 9.69 -7.96
N LEU A 129 7.20 9.53 -6.73
CA LEU A 129 8.59 9.19 -6.44
C LEU A 129 8.95 7.79 -6.95
N ILE A 130 8.08 6.81 -6.73
CA ILE A 130 8.24 5.45 -7.28
C ILE A 130 8.37 5.52 -8.80
N GLU A 131 7.42 6.17 -9.49
CA GLU A 131 7.40 6.27 -10.95
C GLU A 131 8.67 6.87 -11.51
N ASN A 132 9.05 8.04 -10.99
CA ASN A 132 10.25 8.73 -11.41
C ASN A 132 11.51 7.88 -11.18
N GLU A 133 11.62 7.25 -10.02
CA GLU A 133 12.82 6.52 -9.65
C GLU A 133 13.04 5.27 -10.51
N TYR A 134 12.04 4.39 -10.65
CA TYR A 134 12.25 3.18 -11.44
C TYR A 134 12.43 3.51 -12.93
N CYS A 135 11.78 4.57 -13.45
CA CYS A 135 11.99 5.02 -14.83
C CYS A 135 13.44 5.47 -15.07
N VAL A 136 14.01 6.23 -14.13
CA VAL A 136 15.41 6.67 -14.21
C VAL A 136 16.36 5.48 -14.10
N GLN A 137 16.10 4.54 -13.19
CA GLN A 137 16.92 3.33 -13.05
C GLN A 137 16.86 2.45 -14.31
N ALA A 138 15.67 2.27 -14.88
CA ALA A 138 15.48 1.50 -16.11
C ALA A 138 16.21 2.13 -17.29
N ASP A 139 16.07 3.46 -17.48
CA ASP A 139 16.77 4.16 -18.58
C ASP A 139 18.29 4.03 -18.45
N ASN A 140 18.81 4.19 -17.24
CA ASN A 140 20.24 4.03 -16.99
C ASN A 140 20.71 2.61 -17.31
N SER A 141 19.98 1.59 -16.87
CA SER A 141 20.35 0.19 -17.15
C SER A 141 20.28 -0.14 -18.64
N PHE A 142 19.21 0.26 -19.33
CA PHE A 142 19.03 0.03 -20.76
C PHE A 142 20.16 0.70 -21.56
N ARG A 143 20.54 1.92 -21.21
CA ARG A 143 21.68 2.61 -21.84
C ARG A 143 23.01 1.90 -21.59
N GLN A 144 23.25 1.35 -20.40
CA GLN A 144 24.44 0.53 -20.12
C GLN A 144 24.49 -0.75 -20.95
N GLN A 145 23.32 -1.28 -21.33
CA GLN A 145 23.19 -2.43 -22.24
C GLN A 145 23.31 -2.07 -23.73
N GLY A 146 23.60 -0.80 -24.05
CA GLY A 146 23.80 -0.31 -25.41
C GLY A 146 22.53 0.14 -26.14
N ILE A 147 21.40 0.26 -25.43
CA ILE A 147 20.15 0.74 -26.00
C ILE A 147 20.23 2.25 -26.19
N SER A 148 19.71 2.73 -27.33
CA SER A 148 19.67 4.15 -27.61
C SER A 148 18.74 4.86 -26.63
N THR A 149 19.08 6.09 -26.24
CA THR A 149 18.21 6.90 -25.36
C THR A 149 16.78 7.01 -25.90
N THR A 150 16.63 7.09 -27.23
CA THR A 150 15.31 7.15 -27.88
C THR A 150 14.50 5.89 -27.67
N ASP A 151 15.11 4.71 -27.85
CA ASP A 151 14.40 3.43 -27.72
C ASP A 151 14.17 3.04 -26.27
N SER A 152 15.11 3.37 -25.38
CA SER A 152 14.95 3.24 -23.92
C SER A 152 13.72 4.02 -23.44
N LYS A 153 13.66 5.32 -23.74
CA LYS A 153 12.51 6.17 -23.40
C LYS A 153 11.22 5.71 -24.05
N TYR A 154 11.30 5.19 -25.28
CA TYR A 154 10.12 4.67 -25.98
C TYR A 154 9.55 3.43 -25.29
N LEU A 155 10.41 2.50 -24.83
CA LEU A 155 9.97 1.32 -24.09
C LEU A 155 9.26 1.71 -22.79
N ILE A 156 9.93 2.54 -21.98
CA ILE A 156 9.40 3.01 -20.69
C ILE A 156 8.06 3.73 -20.89
N LYS A 157 8.00 4.69 -21.82
CA LYS A 157 6.76 5.41 -22.13
C LYS A 157 5.65 4.50 -22.66
N SER A 158 6.00 3.48 -23.44
CA SER A 158 5.01 2.53 -23.95
C SER A 158 4.39 1.73 -22.82
N TYR A 159 5.22 1.20 -21.92
CA TYR A 159 4.76 0.52 -20.70
C TYR A 159 3.86 1.43 -19.84
N GLU A 160 4.30 2.66 -19.54
CA GLU A 160 3.50 3.59 -18.73
C GLU A 160 2.20 4.03 -19.41
N SER A 161 2.18 4.11 -20.74
CA SER A 161 0.94 4.42 -21.45
C SER A 161 -0.16 3.36 -21.27
N PHE A 162 0.22 2.09 -21.07
CA PHE A 162 -0.76 1.02 -20.80
C PHE A 162 -1.25 1.02 -19.36
N ARG A 163 -0.41 1.48 -18.44
CA ARG A 163 -0.76 1.54 -17.01
C ARG A 163 -1.51 2.81 -16.63
N LYS A 164 -1.61 3.79 -17.53
CA LYS A 164 -2.26 5.08 -17.30
C LYS A 164 -3.66 4.93 -16.69
N ASP A 165 -4.53 4.11 -17.27
CA ASP A 165 -5.90 3.93 -16.78
C ASP A 165 -5.93 3.31 -15.38
N VAL A 166 -5.01 2.38 -15.10
CA VAL A 166 -4.83 1.77 -13.77
C VAL A 166 -4.36 2.81 -12.76
N THR A 167 -3.41 3.67 -13.13
CA THR A 167 -2.88 4.76 -12.29
C THR A 167 -3.95 5.80 -11.99
N GLU A 168 -4.73 6.23 -12.99
CA GLU A 168 -5.84 7.16 -12.80
C GLU A 168 -6.92 6.57 -11.89
N GLY A 169 -7.28 5.31 -12.12
CA GLY A 169 -8.19 4.56 -11.24
C GLY A 169 -7.66 4.46 -9.81
N PHE A 170 -6.36 4.20 -9.64
CA PHE A 170 -5.71 4.15 -8.35
C PHE A 170 -5.84 5.48 -7.60
N HIS A 171 -5.53 6.62 -8.23
CA HIS A 171 -5.66 7.93 -7.60
C HIS A 171 -7.10 8.23 -7.17
N ALA A 172 -8.09 7.88 -7.99
CA ALA A 172 -9.50 8.01 -7.62
C ALA A 172 -9.87 7.15 -6.40
N ARG A 173 -9.31 5.94 -6.28
CA ARG A 173 -9.51 5.08 -5.09
C ARG A 173 -8.81 5.64 -3.86
N VAL A 174 -7.59 6.17 -3.97
CA VAL A 174 -6.90 6.85 -2.85
C VAL A 174 -7.72 8.03 -2.36
N GLU A 175 -8.23 8.88 -3.26
CA GLU A 175 -9.14 10.00 -2.93
C GLU A 175 -10.35 9.49 -2.14
N SER A 176 -11.03 8.47 -2.66
CA SER A 176 -12.22 7.89 -2.04
C SER A 176 -11.93 7.29 -0.66
N ILE A 177 -10.84 6.54 -0.50
CA ILE A 177 -10.50 5.87 0.77
C ILE A 177 -10.07 6.90 1.83
N THR A 178 -9.24 7.86 1.45
CA THR A 178 -8.67 8.83 2.40
C THR A 178 -9.71 9.83 2.92
N THR A 179 -10.73 10.12 2.12
CA THR A 179 -11.82 11.04 2.48
C THR A 179 -13.04 10.35 3.10
N ASN A 180 -13.13 9.01 3.03
CA ASN A 180 -14.25 8.28 3.61
C ASN A 180 -14.17 8.23 5.16
N ALA A 181 -15.25 8.65 5.80
CA ALA A 181 -15.44 8.67 7.24
C ALA A 181 -15.70 7.28 7.85
N ASP A 182 -16.12 6.29 7.05
CA ASP A 182 -16.38 4.91 7.49
C ASP A 182 -15.09 4.20 7.93
N TYR A 183 -13.92 4.65 7.46
CA TYR A 183 -12.64 4.15 7.94
C TYR A 183 -12.33 4.74 9.33
N ALA A 184 -12.32 3.88 10.34
CA ALA A 184 -12.13 4.24 11.74
C ALA A 184 -10.73 4.80 12.04
N SER A 185 -9.72 4.44 11.25
CA SER A 185 -8.33 4.84 11.48
C SER A 185 -7.51 4.91 10.19
N ASN A 186 -6.33 5.54 10.27
CA ASN A 186 -5.37 5.51 9.16
C ASN A 186 -4.79 4.12 8.91
N TYR A 187 -4.78 3.24 9.91
CA TYR A 187 -4.50 1.82 9.66
C TYR A 187 -5.50 1.25 8.65
N ASP A 188 -6.81 1.46 8.86
CA ASP A 188 -7.84 0.89 7.98
C ASP A 188 -7.77 1.50 6.58
N ARG A 189 -7.48 2.81 6.48
CA ARG A 189 -7.25 3.50 5.20
C ARG A 189 -6.05 2.95 4.45
N ILE A 190 -4.90 2.81 5.13
CA ILE A 190 -3.67 2.32 4.51
C ILE A 190 -3.82 0.85 4.10
N SER A 191 -4.44 0.01 4.93
CA SER A 191 -4.76 -1.38 4.57
C SER A 191 -5.64 -1.45 3.32
N ALA A 192 -6.71 -0.64 3.25
CA ALA A 192 -7.55 -0.59 2.06
C ALA A 192 -6.80 -0.08 0.82
N ILE A 193 -5.87 0.87 0.99
CA ILE A 193 -5.02 1.33 -0.13
C ILE A 193 -4.06 0.22 -0.56
N PHE A 194 -3.47 -0.53 0.37
CA PHE A 194 -2.60 -1.67 0.08
C PHE A 194 -3.33 -2.77 -0.69
N GLU A 195 -4.61 -3.01 -0.40
CA GLU A 195 -5.47 -3.89 -1.20
C GLU A 195 -5.59 -3.40 -2.65
N VAL A 196 -5.84 -2.10 -2.87
CA VAL A 196 -5.91 -1.53 -4.22
C VAL A 196 -4.55 -1.66 -4.93
N ILE A 197 -3.43 -1.48 -4.22
CA ILE A 197 -2.09 -1.70 -4.77
C ILE A 197 -1.90 -3.16 -5.17
N ALA A 198 -2.30 -4.12 -4.35
CA ALA A 198 -2.22 -5.54 -4.65
C ALA A 198 -3.00 -5.90 -5.92
N ILE A 199 -4.21 -5.36 -6.08
CA ILE A 199 -5.01 -5.52 -7.31
C ILE A 199 -4.27 -4.92 -8.52
N SER A 200 -3.74 -3.71 -8.40
CA SER A 200 -2.97 -3.06 -9.47
C SER A 200 -1.72 -3.85 -9.86
N LEU A 201 -1.04 -4.45 -8.89
CA LEU A 201 0.11 -5.34 -9.12
C LEU A 201 -0.30 -6.58 -9.91
N TYR A 202 -1.44 -7.18 -9.58
CA TYR A 202 -1.93 -8.39 -10.25
C TYR A 202 -2.19 -8.22 -11.74
N ILE A 203 -2.43 -6.98 -12.20
CA ILE A 203 -2.70 -6.65 -13.60
C ILE A 203 -1.40 -6.46 -14.41
N ILE A 204 -0.26 -6.20 -13.76
CA ILE A 204 1.03 -5.92 -14.43
C ILE A 204 1.40 -6.97 -15.50
N PRO A 205 1.29 -8.29 -15.26
CA PRO A 205 1.62 -9.29 -16.29
C PRO A 205 0.82 -9.13 -17.59
N LYS A 206 -0.45 -8.69 -17.48
CA LYS A 206 -1.33 -8.43 -18.63
C LYS A 206 -0.91 -7.14 -19.34
N ASP A 207 -0.59 -6.09 -18.57
CA ASP A 207 -0.18 -4.80 -19.13
C ASP A 207 1.17 -4.92 -19.84
N ALA A 208 2.11 -5.69 -19.30
CA ALA A 208 3.39 -5.96 -19.92
C ALA A 208 3.24 -6.69 -21.26
N LYS A 209 2.31 -7.65 -21.38
CA LYS A 209 1.99 -8.31 -22.66
C LYS A 209 1.44 -7.31 -23.68
N SER A 210 0.51 -6.45 -23.26
CA SER A 210 -0.05 -5.40 -24.13
C SER A 210 1.02 -4.40 -24.58
N ALA A 211 1.93 -4.03 -23.68
CA ALA A 211 3.08 -3.17 -23.98
C ALA A 211 4.02 -3.80 -25.01
N CYS A 212 4.28 -5.11 -24.89
CA CYS A 212 5.10 -5.87 -25.82
C CYS A 212 4.56 -5.83 -27.26
N ASP A 213 3.24 -5.96 -27.44
CA ASP A 213 2.62 -5.96 -28.77
C ASP A 213 2.81 -4.61 -29.49
N LYS A 214 2.81 -3.50 -28.73
CA LYS A 214 3.00 -2.14 -29.27
C LYS A 214 4.43 -1.83 -29.73
N ILE A 215 5.42 -2.48 -29.11
CA ILE A 215 6.85 -2.25 -29.40
C ILE A 215 7.44 -3.30 -30.37
N ASN A 216 6.57 -4.08 -31.02
CA ASN A 216 6.95 -5.21 -31.87
C ASN A 216 8.03 -4.84 -32.91
N GLY A 217 9.05 -5.69 -33.05
CA GLY A 217 10.12 -5.57 -34.04
C GLY A 217 11.15 -4.46 -33.80
N ARG A 218 10.88 -3.48 -32.92
CA ARG A 218 11.73 -2.29 -32.73
C ARG A 218 13.10 -2.60 -32.12
N PHE A 219 13.18 -3.65 -31.29
CA PHE A 219 14.39 -4.02 -30.56
C PHE A 219 15.23 -5.09 -31.28
N ASN A 220 14.79 -5.60 -32.42
CA ASN A 220 15.50 -6.63 -33.21
C ASN A 220 16.88 -6.17 -33.72
N LYS A 221 17.13 -4.86 -33.78
CA LYS A 221 18.40 -4.26 -34.22
C LYS A 221 19.52 -4.33 -33.18
N TYR A 222 19.20 -4.62 -31.92
CA TYR A 222 20.19 -4.69 -30.85
C TYR A 222 20.84 -6.07 -30.80
N PRO A 223 22.16 -6.15 -30.54
CA PRO A 223 22.86 -7.42 -30.49
C PRO A 223 22.34 -8.28 -29.34
N LYS A 224 22.02 -9.54 -29.64
CA LYS A 224 21.69 -10.57 -28.66
C LYS A 224 22.99 -11.00 -27.97
N LYS A 225 23.41 -10.26 -26.95
CA LYS A 225 24.54 -10.62 -26.09
C LYS A 225 24.07 -11.55 -24.97
#